data_AF-A0A503Q1G7-F1
#
_entry.id   AF-A0A503Q1G7-F1
#
_cell.length_a   1.000
_cell.length_b   1.000
_cell.length_c   1.000
_cell.angle_alpha   90.00
_cell.angle_beta   90.00
_cell.angle_gamma   90.00
#
_symmetry.space_group_name_H-M   'P 1'
#
loop_
_entity.id
_entity.type
_entity.pdbx_description
1 polymer ?
#
loop_
_entity_poly.entity_id
_entity_poly.type
_entity_poly.pdbx_seq_one_letter_code
_entity_poly.pdbx_strand_id
1 'polypeptide(L)'
;MIIDLYKYGAEVAAYVRAAEELVARASRYRLEAILNEFETGRETRRNFRWGTDSIRTIDATQYDRRTGANEPIVATIGFHASFIAPANRKSSDWMVEEMVTHLKIFRVGADEHPVMHLHVDKKNAGQLGPELHVQVSEHCTERLGMKLAVPRIPAGFLLPTDCLDFILSELFWSDWSKAQTSAHNFSAVRNAQLGRASGFAAAIHSAWTKSPRRTPISVLQDCNFEPALRLA
;
A
#
# COMPACT_ATOMS: atom_id res chain seq x y z
N MET A 1 6.54 11.56 7.90
CA MET A 1 5.19 11.05 8.25
C MET A 1 5.16 10.49 9.68
N ILE A 2 4.07 10.73 10.41
CA ILE A 2 3.84 10.18 11.76
C ILE A 2 2.56 9.33 11.76
N ILE A 3 2.60 8.17 12.41
CA ILE A 3 1.48 7.23 12.53
C ILE A 3 1.29 6.76 13.97
N ASP A 4 0.04 6.61 14.41
CA ASP A 4 -0.25 5.86 15.64
C ASP A 4 -0.07 4.36 15.38
N LEU A 5 1.05 3.80 15.86
CA LEU A 5 1.42 2.42 15.58
C LEU A 5 0.51 1.40 16.29
N TYR A 6 -0.18 1.80 17.36
CA TYR A 6 -1.15 0.95 18.05
C TYR A 6 -2.44 0.82 17.23
N LYS A 7 -2.96 1.95 16.73
CA LYS A 7 -4.11 1.93 15.81
C LYS A 7 -3.79 1.20 14.53
N TYR A 8 -2.59 1.42 13.99
CA TYR A 8 -2.15 0.72 12.80
C TYR A 8 -2.02 -0.80 13.00
N GLY A 9 -1.60 -1.27 14.18
CA GLY A 9 -1.62 -2.70 14.51
C GLY A 9 -3.02 -3.32 14.44
N ALA A 10 -4.03 -2.61 14.95
CA ALA A 10 -5.42 -3.05 14.83
C ALA A 10 -5.89 -3.13 13.37
N GLU A 11 -5.45 -2.18 12.53
CA GLU A 11 -5.68 -2.19 11.08
C GLU A 11 -5.03 -3.41 10.43
N VAL A 12 -3.73 -3.64 10.67
CA VAL A 12 -2.99 -4.81 10.15
C VAL A 12 -3.67 -6.12 10.55
N ALA A 13 -4.08 -6.25 11.81
CA ALA A 13 -4.77 -7.45 12.31
C ALA A 13 -6.13 -7.67 11.65
N ALA A 14 -6.89 -6.61 11.39
CA ALA A 14 -8.16 -6.70 10.67
C ALA A 14 -7.95 -7.15 9.21
N TYR A 15 -6.94 -6.60 8.53
CA TYR A 15 -6.59 -6.99 7.16
C TYR A 15 -6.13 -8.45 7.05
N VAL A 16 -5.19 -8.87 7.90
CA VAL A 16 -4.64 -10.23 7.89
C VAL A 16 -5.76 -11.27 7.99
N ARG A 17 -6.73 -11.04 8.88
CA ARG A 17 -7.88 -11.92 9.04
C ARG A 17 -8.85 -11.86 7.85
N ALA A 18 -9.17 -10.67 7.35
CA ALA A 18 -10.13 -10.53 6.25
C ALA A 18 -9.57 -11.09 4.92
N ALA A 19 -8.26 -10.97 4.69
CA ALA A 19 -7.61 -11.36 3.44
C ALA A 19 -7.26 -12.86 3.37
N GLU A 20 -7.35 -13.60 4.46
CA GLU A 20 -6.87 -14.99 4.57
C GLU A 20 -7.40 -15.92 3.47
N GLU A 21 -8.69 -15.81 3.14
CA GLU A 21 -9.33 -16.64 2.12
C GLU A 21 -9.08 -16.15 0.68
N LEU A 22 -8.55 -14.94 0.51
CA LEU A 22 -8.21 -14.37 -0.79
C LEU A 22 -6.73 -14.53 -1.15
N VAL A 23 -5.94 -15.10 -0.23
CA VAL A 23 -4.53 -15.43 -0.47
C VAL A 23 -4.31 -16.92 -0.68
N ALA A 24 -3.30 -17.25 -1.49
CA ALA A 24 -2.89 -18.62 -1.71
C ALA A 24 -2.55 -19.29 -0.37
N ARG A 25 -2.85 -20.59 -0.24
CA ARG A 25 -2.56 -21.37 0.99
C ARG A 25 -1.10 -21.25 1.43
N ALA A 26 -0.18 -21.22 0.47
CA ALA A 26 1.26 -21.05 0.71
C ALA A 26 1.64 -19.62 1.17
N SER A 27 0.74 -18.65 1.17
CA SER A 27 0.98 -17.30 1.69
C SER A 27 0.24 -17.01 2.99
N ARG A 28 -0.68 -17.89 3.44
CA ARG A 28 -1.44 -17.71 4.70
C ARG A 28 -0.53 -17.62 5.93
N TYR A 29 0.44 -18.53 6.05
CA TYR A 29 1.42 -18.48 7.16
C TYR A 29 2.19 -17.16 7.18
N ARG A 30 2.41 -16.54 6.01
CA ARG A 30 3.14 -15.28 5.91
C ARG A 30 2.30 -14.11 6.42
N LEU A 31 0.99 -14.12 6.22
CA LEU A 31 0.09 -13.10 6.79
C LEU A 31 0.14 -13.09 8.31
N GLU A 32 0.11 -14.27 8.95
CA GLU A 32 0.22 -14.38 10.41
C GLU A 32 1.61 -13.96 10.91
N ALA A 33 2.67 -14.37 10.21
CA ALA A 33 4.04 -13.98 10.55
C ALA A 33 4.20 -12.45 10.50
N ILE A 34 3.64 -11.80 9.49
CA ILE A 34 3.64 -10.33 9.35
C ILE A 34 2.99 -9.64 10.54
N LEU A 35 1.86 -10.15 11.02
CA LEU A 35 1.21 -9.61 12.21
C LEU A 35 2.10 -9.79 13.45
N ASN A 36 2.62 -10.99 13.67
CA ASN A 36 3.46 -11.28 14.84
C ASN A 36 4.77 -10.45 14.84
N GLU A 37 5.41 -10.31 13.68
CA GLU A 37 6.60 -9.48 13.48
C GLU A 37 6.28 -8.01 13.78
N PHE A 38 5.14 -7.50 13.32
CA PHE A 38 4.70 -6.14 13.60
C PHE A 38 4.46 -5.90 15.09
N GLU A 39 3.71 -6.80 15.74
CA GLU A 39 3.39 -6.70 17.17
C GLU A 39 4.65 -6.75 18.03
N THR A 40 5.56 -7.67 17.72
CA THR A 40 6.87 -7.77 18.41
C THR A 40 7.67 -6.49 18.24
N GLY A 41 7.77 -5.96 17.01
CA GLY A 41 8.48 -4.71 16.72
C GLY A 41 7.90 -3.53 17.52
N ARG A 42 6.58 -3.39 17.53
CA ARG A 42 5.83 -2.38 18.28
C ARG A 42 6.07 -2.48 19.79
N GLU A 43 6.08 -3.68 20.35
CA GLU A 43 6.28 -3.93 21.79
C GLU A 43 7.70 -3.62 22.26
N THR A 44 8.71 -3.85 21.42
CA THR A 44 10.11 -3.57 21.80
C THR A 44 10.39 -2.09 22.08
N ARG A 45 9.53 -1.18 21.58
CA ARG A 45 9.68 0.28 21.67
C ARG A 45 11.05 0.79 21.16
N ARG A 46 11.63 0.07 20.18
CA ARG A 46 12.87 0.43 19.48
C ARG A 46 12.56 0.61 18.00
N ASN A 47 13.45 1.29 17.28
CA ASN A 47 13.37 1.34 15.82
C ASN A 47 13.35 -0.09 15.26
N PHE A 48 12.48 -0.36 14.29
CA PHE A 48 12.37 -1.69 13.71
C PHE A 48 12.01 -1.61 12.22
N ARG A 49 12.32 -2.72 11.53
CA ARG A 49 11.93 -2.95 10.15
C ARG A 49 10.86 -4.02 10.10
N TRP A 50 9.92 -3.88 9.19
CA TRP A 50 8.78 -4.77 9.02
C TRP A 50 8.50 -4.94 7.54
N GLY A 51 8.25 -6.17 7.09
CA GLY A 51 8.08 -6.40 5.66
C GLY A 51 7.90 -7.85 5.25
N THR A 52 7.65 -8.04 3.97
CA THR A 52 7.55 -9.34 3.31
C THR A 52 7.89 -9.20 1.84
N ASP A 53 8.49 -10.22 1.25
CA ASP A 53 8.89 -10.16 -0.15
C ASP A 53 7.72 -10.48 -1.10
N SER A 54 6.78 -11.34 -0.69
CA SER A 54 5.65 -11.74 -1.52
C SER A 54 4.54 -12.47 -0.74
N ILE A 55 3.35 -11.86 -0.71
CA ILE A 55 2.06 -12.51 -0.40
C ILE A 55 1.34 -12.70 -1.73
N ARG A 56 0.97 -13.93 -2.08
CA ARG A 56 0.29 -14.24 -3.34
C ARG A 56 -1.21 -14.39 -3.13
N THR A 57 -2.03 -13.80 -4.01
CA THR A 57 -3.48 -13.98 -4.01
C THR A 57 -3.87 -15.37 -4.55
N ILE A 58 -5.11 -15.79 -4.35
CA ILE A 58 -5.70 -16.84 -5.20
C ILE A 58 -5.91 -16.32 -6.64
N ASP A 59 -6.34 -17.20 -7.54
CA ASP A 59 -6.67 -16.82 -8.91
C ASP A 59 -7.89 -15.90 -8.94
N ALA A 60 -7.72 -14.69 -9.46
CA ALA A 60 -8.80 -13.73 -9.69
C ALA A 60 -9.44 -14.03 -11.05
N THR A 61 -10.56 -14.76 -11.02
CA THR A 61 -11.35 -15.13 -12.21
C THR A 61 -12.42 -14.08 -12.56
N GLN A 62 -12.49 -13.03 -11.76
CA GLN A 62 -13.62 -12.12 -11.67
C GLN A 62 -13.22 -10.65 -11.89
N TYR A 63 -12.02 -10.44 -12.41
CA TYR A 63 -11.48 -9.13 -12.78
C TYR A 63 -12.19 -8.60 -14.05
N ASP A 64 -12.70 -7.36 -13.99
CA ASP A 64 -13.42 -6.67 -15.08
C ASP A 64 -14.69 -7.41 -15.59
N ARG A 65 -15.72 -7.44 -14.73
CA ARG A 65 -16.95 -8.26 -14.87
C ARG A 65 -18.00 -7.77 -15.89
N ARG A 66 -17.64 -6.96 -16.89
CA ARG A 66 -18.66 -6.56 -17.88
C ARG A 66 -18.85 -7.55 -19.03
N THR A 67 -17.84 -8.37 -19.34
CA THR A 67 -17.86 -9.24 -20.53
C THR A 67 -17.38 -10.68 -20.30
N GLY A 68 -16.75 -10.99 -19.15
CA GLY A 68 -16.33 -12.36 -18.81
C GLY A 68 -15.23 -12.96 -19.70
N ALA A 69 -14.58 -12.12 -20.51
CA ALA A 69 -13.63 -12.54 -21.55
C ALA A 69 -12.15 -12.41 -21.15
N ASN A 70 -11.86 -11.99 -19.92
CA ASN A 70 -10.50 -11.71 -19.49
C ASN A 70 -9.81 -12.95 -18.92
N GLU A 71 -8.51 -13.09 -19.22
CA GLU A 71 -7.67 -14.14 -18.67
C GLU A 71 -7.60 -14.02 -17.13
N PRO A 72 -7.67 -15.13 -16.38
CA PRO A 72 -7.45 -15.10 -14.94
C PRO A 72 -6.09 -14.53 -14.60
N ILE A 73 -6.05 -13.69 -13.56
CA ILE A 73 -4.83 -13.06 -13.07
C ILE A 73 -4.61 -13.36 -11.60
N VAL A 74 -3.39 -13.10 -11.15
CA VAL A 74 -2.96 -13.28 -9.77
C VAL A 74 -2.03 -12.15 -9.39
N ALA A 75 -2.13 -11.68 -8.15
CA ALA A 75 -1.26 -10.64 -7.63
C ALA A 75 -0.28 -11.20 -6.61
N THR A 76 0.91 -10.61 -6.57
CA THR A 76 1.80 -10.71 -5.42
C THR A 76 2.04 -9.34 -4.81
N ILE A 77 2.15 -9.32 -3.49
CA ILE A 77 2.26 -8.10 -2.68
C ILE A 77 3.46 -8.26 -1.78
N GLY A 78 4.49 -7.45 -2.01
CA GLY A 78 5.66 -7.33 -1.14
C GLY A 78 5.72 -5.92 -0.56
N PHE A 79 6.24 -5.76 0.65
CA PHE A 79 6.46 -4.44 1.22
C PHE A 79 7.60 -4.43 2.23
N HIS A 80 8.18 -3.24 2.44
CA HIS A 80 9.16 -2.97 3.49
C HIS A 80 8.86 -1.62 4.14
N ALA A 81 8.95 -1.58 5.46
CA ALA A 81 8.68 -0.42 6.28
C ALA A 81 9.74 -0.29 7.37
N SER A 82 10.18 0.93 7.64
CA SER A 82 11.08 1.26 8.75
C SER A 82 10.42 2.28 9.66
N PHE A 83 10.36 1.97 10.95
CA PHE A 83 9.74 2.82 11.97
C PHE A 83 10.78 3.30 12.97
N ILE A 84 10.71 4.60 13.30
CA ILE A 84 11.53 5.24 14.33
C ILE A 84 10.67 5.47 15.56
N ALA A 85 11.13 4.96 16.69
CA ALA A 85 10.45 5.07 17.97
C ALA A 85 10.39 6.52 18.46
N PRO A 86 9.28 6.94 19.11
CA PRO A 86 9.20 8.28 19.68
C PRO A 86 10.20 8.48 20.82
N ALA A 87 10.75 9.69 20.92
CA ALA A 87 11.58 10.08 22.06
C ALA A 87 10.81 9.92 23.40
N ASN A 88 9.52 10.25 23.40
CA ASN A 88 8.62 9.95 24.52
C ASN A 88 8.11 8.51 24.41
N ARG A 89 8.61 7.61 25.26
CA ARG A 89 8.20 6.20 25.32
C ARG A 89 6.71 5.97 25.61
N LYS A 90 5.99 6.96 26.15
CA LYS A 90 4.54 6.86 26.37
C LYS A 90 3.72 7.14 25.10
N SER A 91 4.31 7.76 24.09
CA SER A 91 3.62 8.09 22.83
C SER A 91 3.35 6.82 22.01
N SER A 92 2.19 6.78 21.33
CA SER A 92 1.87 5.82 20.27
C SER A 92 2.23 6.34 18.89
N ASP A 93 2.65 7.60 18.78
CA ASP A 93 3.04 8.27 17.53
C ASP A 93 4.48 7.89 17.14
N TRP A 94 4.63 7.10 16.09
CA TRP A 94 5.92 6.68 15.53
C TRP A 94 6.19 7.40 14.21
N MET A 95 7.45 7.69 13.93
CA MET A 95 7.84 8.23 12.63
C MET A 95 8.06 7.09 11.65
N VAL A 96 7.44 7.19 10.48
CA VAL A 96 7.73 6.28 9.36
C VAL A 96 8.90 6.86 8.57
N GLU A 97 10.05 6.20 8.69
CA GLU A 97 11.28 6.57 8.00
C GLU A 97 11.17 6.23 6.52
N GLU A 98 10.91 4.94 6.23
CA GLU A 98 10.80 4.38 4.90
C GLU A 98 9.53 3.53 4.81
N MET A 99 8.86 3.56 3.65
CA MET A 99 7.76 2.68 3.31
C MET A 99 7.79 2.39 1.81
N VAL A 100 7.75 1.11 1.45
CA VAL A 100 7.79 0.65 0.06
C VAL A 100 6.83 -0.51 -0.08
N THR A 101 5.91 -0.44 -1.04
CA THR A 101 5.02 -1.55 -1.39
C THR A 101 5.13 -1.85 -2.88
N HIS A 102 5.30 -3.13 -3.22
CA HIS A 102 5.32 -3.67 -4.56
C HIS A 102 4.09 -4.53 -4.79
N LEU A 103 3.29 -4.20 -5.81
CA LEU A 103 2.18 -5.03 -6.29
C LEU A 103 2.56 -5.54 -7.68
N LYS A 104 2.66 -6.84 -7.87
CA LYS A 104 2.98 -7.46 -9.17
C LYS A 104 1.79 -8.28 -9.63
N ILE A 105 1.36 -8.09 -10.86
CA ILE A 105 0.25 -8.82 -11.48
C ILE A 105 0.81 -9.79 -12.50
N PHE A 106 0.33 -11.02 -12.48
CA PHE A 106 0.72 -12.10 -13.38
C PHE A 106 -0.53 -12.68 -14.03
N ARG A 107 -0.34 -13.28 -15.21
CA ARG A 107 -1.35 -14.17 -15.78
C ARG A 107 -1.23 -15.52 -15.09
N VAL A 108 -2.36 -16.17 -14.83
CA VAL A 108 -2.36 -17.53 -14.27
C VAL A 108 -1.62 -18.47 -15.24
N GLY A 109 -0.64 -19.22 -14.72
CA GLY A 109 0.20 -20.11 -15.51
C GLY A 109 1.42 -19.46 -16.19
N ALA A 110 1.62 -18.15 -16.03
CA ALA A 110 2.80 -17.42 -16.53
C ALA A 110 3.47 -16.62 -15.39
N ASP A 111 3.85 -17.33 -14.32
CA ASP A 111 4.33 -16.75 -13.06
C ASP A 111 5.76 -16.17 -13.10
N GLU A 112 6.49 -16.35 -14.20
CA GLU A 112 7.89 -15.91 -14.32
C GLU A 112 8.02 -14.40 -14.58
N HIS A 113 7.04 -13.79 -15.25
CA HIS A 113 7.11 -12.38 -15.66
C HIS A 113 5.81 -11.64 -15.33
N PRO A 114 5.84 -10.65 -14.40
CA PRO A 114 4.66 -9.87 -14.13
C PRO A 114 4.28 -9.06 -15.35
N VAL A 115 3.00 -9.05 -15.71
CA VAL A 115 2.45 -8.21 -16.78
C VAL A 115 2.41 -6.74 -16.37
N MET A 116 2.31 -6.48 -15.06
CA MET A 116 2.30 -5.15 -14.48
C MET A 116 2.96 -5.18 -13.09
N HIS A 117 3.73 -4.16 -12.78
CA HIS A 117 4.36 -3.93 -11.49
C HIS A 117 4.05 -2.50 -11.04
N LEU A 118 3.29 -2.40 -9.95
CA LEU A 118 3.03 -1.16 -9.24
C LEU A 118 3.99 -1.08 -8.07
N HIS A 119 4.55 0.10 -7.84
CA HIS A 119 5.45 0.34 -6.73
C HIS A 119 5.07 1.67 -6.08
N VAL A 120 4.65 1.61 -4.82
CA VAL A 120 4.29 2.76 -4.01
C VAL A 120 5.41 2.98 -3.03
N ASP A 121 6.08 4.12 -3.07
CA ASP A 121 7.21 4.38 -2.18
C ASP A 121 7.21 5.75 -1.49
N LYS A 122 7.88 5.72 -0.34
CA LYS A 122 8.27 6.85 0.50
C LYS A 122 9.64 6.50 1.07
N LYS A 123 10.71 6.82 0.34
CA LYS A 123 12.08 6.43 0.65
C LYS A 123 12.88 7.52 1.37
N ASN A 124 12.64 8.80 1.09
CA ASN A 124 13.57 9.87 1.52
C ASN A 124 12.85 11.14 2.01
N ALA A 125 13.45 11.89 2.94
CA ALA A 125 12.94 13.21 3.39
C ALA A 125 12.89 14.28 2.27
N GLY A 126 13.71 14.09 1.22
CA GLY A 126 13.72 14.91 0.00
C GLY A 126 12.80 14.40 -1.11
N GLN A 127 12.11 13.28 -0.90
CA GLN A 127 11.17 12.74 -1.88
C GLN A 127 9.87 13.57 -1.89
N LEU A 128 9.33 13.77 -3.09
CA LEU A 128 8.12 14.54 -3.34
C LEU A 128 6.91 13.65 -3.08
N GLY A 129 6.58 13.45 -1.80
CA GLY A 129 5.37 12.74 -1.40
C GLY A 129 5.31 11.24 -1.68
N PRO A 130 4.17 10.60 -1.36
CA PRO A 130 3.90 9.24 -1.80
C PRO A 130 3.68 9.23 -3.30
N GLU A 131 4.50 8.45 -3.99
CA GLU A 131 4.39 8.30 -5.44
C GLU A 131 4.08 6.85 -5.78
N LEU A 132 3.03 6.68 -6.60
CA LEU A 132 2.78 5.44 -7.30
C LEU A 132 3.60 5.46 -8.59
N HIS A 133 4.48 4.48 -8.70
CA HIS A 133 5.21 4.12 -9.90
C HIS A 133 4.48 2.97 -10.59
N VAL A 134 4.12 3.15 -11.86
CA VAL A 134 3.46 2.12 -12.67
C VAL A 134 4.42 1.64 -13.75
N GLN A 135 4.91 0.42 -13.61
CA GLN A 135 5.79 -0.23 -14.57
C GLN A 135 5.03 -1.37 -15.24
N VAL A 136 4.76 -1.25 -16.53
CA VAL A 136 4.24 -2.35 -17.36
C VAL A 136 5.43 -3.21 -17.83
N SER A 137 5.24 -4.52 -18.00
CA SER A 137 6.31 -5.52 -18.03
C SER A 137 7.56 -5.16 -18.86
N GLU A 138 8.71 -5.55 -18.30
CA GLU A 138 10.03 -5.28 -18.87
C GLU A 138 10.31 -6.03 -20.17
N HIS A 139 9.55 -7.08 -20.51
CA HIS A 139 9.73 -7.81 -21.76
C HIS A 139 9.54 -6.91 -23.00
N CYS A 140 8.69 -5.88 -22.90
CA CYS A 140 8.55 -4.87 -23.95
C CYS A 140 9.70 -3.85 -23.95
N THR A 141 10.18 -3.40 -22.79
CA THR A 141 11.28 -2.43 -22.68
C THR A 141 12.65 -3.02 -22.95
N GLU A 142 12.91 -4.26 -22.52
CA GLU A 142 14.12 -5.02 -22.80
C GLU A 142 14.22 -5.39 -24.28
N ARG A 143 13.13 -5.85 -24.92
CA ARG A 143 13.08 -6.07 -26.38
C ARG A 143 13.35 -4.80 -27.18
N LEU A 144 13.03 -3.62 -26.62
CA LEU A 144 13.23 -2.32 -27.24
C LEU A 144 14.50 -1.59 -26.76
N GLY A 145 15.27 -2.16 -25.84
CA GLY A 145 16.49 -1.55 -25.28
C GLY A 145 16.27 -0.21 -24.55
N MET A 146 15.05 0.06 -24.07
CA MET A 146 14.70 1.35 -23.48
C MET A 146 14.65 1.30 -21.96
N LYS A 147 15.42 2.18 -21.31
CA LYS A 147 15.20 2.54 -19.90
C LYS A 147 14.01 3.51 -19.85
N LEU A 148 12.82 3.00 -19.52
CA LEU A 148 11.64 3.84 -19.35
C LEU A 148 11.70 4.52 -17.98
N ALA A 149 11.73 5.86 -17.96
CA ALA A 149 11.47 6.60 -16.74
C ALA A 149 10.03 6.29 -16.31
N VAL A 150 9.88 5.64 -15.15
CA VAL A 150 8.56 5.23 -14.66
C VAL A 150 7.81 6.48 -14.19
N PRO A 151 6.65 6.82 -14.80
CA PRO A 151 5.89 8.00 -14.42
C PRO A 151 5.47 7.90 -12.95
N ARG A 152 5.54 9.05 -12.26
CA ARG A 152 5.15 9.20 -10.86
C ARG A 152 3.75 9.78 -10.80
N ILE A 153 2.84 9.03 -10.20
CA ILE A 153 1.47 9.46 -9.95
C ILE A 153 1.37 9.75 -8.45
N PRO A 154 1.06 11.00 -8.04
CA PRO A 154 0.77 11.29 -6.65
C PRO A 154 -0.34 10.37 -6.14
N ALA A 155 -0.07 9.62 -5.07
CA ALA A 155 -0.98 8.60 -4.56
C ALA A 155 -1.40 8.90 -3.13
N GLY A 156 -2.69 8.72 -2.84
CA GLY A 156 -3.22 8.83 -1.47
C GLY A 156 -3.06 7.54 -0.66
N PHE A 157 -2.82 6.41 -1.32
CA PHE A 157 -2.51 5.12 -0.70
C PHE A 157 -1.01 5.07 -0.39
N LEU A 158 -0.66 4.86 0.88
CA LEU A 158 0.72 4.98 1.33
C LEU A 158 1.15 3.79 2.20
N LEU A 159 0.21 3.22 2.95
CA LEU A 159 0.51 2.08 3.81
C LEU A 159 0.33 0.76 3.04
N PRO A 160 1.07 -0.31 3.40
CA PRO A 160 0.89 -1.63 2.82
C PRO A 160 -0.56 -2.12 2.85
N THR A 161 -1.29 -1.79 3.91
CA THR A 161 -2.73 -2.07 4.06
C THR A 161 -3.60 -1.32 3.05
N ASP A 162 -3.30 -0.05 2.76
CA ASP A 162 -3.97 0.73 1.71
C ASP A 162 -3.79 0.08 0.33
N CYS A 163 -2.55 -0.31 0.03
CA CYS A 163 -2.18 -0.93 -1.24
C CYS A 163 -2.83 -2.31 -1.39
N LEU A 164 -2.88 -3.09 -0.30
CA LEU A 164 -3.56 -4.38 -0.23
C LEU A 164 -5.07 -4.22 -0.45
N ASP A 165 -5.70 -3.23 0.19
CA ASP A 165 -7.12 -2.96 0.03
C ASP A 165 -7.48 -2.59 -1.40
N PHE A 166 -6.67 -1.73 -2.03
CA PHE A 166 -6.82 -1.37 -3.43
C PHE A 166 -6.80 -2.60 -4.33
N ILE A 167 -5.78 -3.45 -4.22
CA ILE A 167 -5.65 -4.59 -5.12
C ILE A 167 -6.69 -5.69 -4.85
N LEU A 168 -7.06 -5.93 -3.59
CA LEU A 168 -8.13 -6.89 -3.26
C LEU A 168 -9.49 -6.39 -3.72
N SER A 169 -9.76 -5.08 -3.61
CA SER A 169 -10.98 -4.47 -4.14
C SER A 169 -11.07 -4.58 -5.66
N GLU A 170 -9.95 -4.42 -6.34
CA GLU A 170 -9.88 -4.51 -7.80
C GLU A 170 -10.05 -5.95 -8.30
N LEU A 171 -9.36 -6.91 -7.68
CA LEU A 171 -9.34 -8.31 -8.12
C LEU A 171 -10.52 -9.15 -7.63
N PHE A 172 -11.00 -8.86 -6.42
CA PHE A 172 -11.98 -9.68 -5.71
C PHE A 172 -13.17 -8.84 -5.21
N TRP A 173 -13.61 -7.82 -5.96
CA TRP A 173 -14.57 -6.82 -5.47
C TRP A 173 -15.75 -7.39 -4.67
N SER A 174 -16.36 -8.49 -5.11
CA SER A 174 -17.50 -9.10 -4.41
C SER A 174 -17.09 -9.87 -3.16
N ASP A 175 -16.01 -10.64 -3.21
CA ASP A 175 -15.60 -11.50 -2.10
C ASP A 175 -14.85 -10.70 -1.04
N TRP A 176 -14.08 -9.71 -1.47
CA TRP A 176 -13.47 -8.72 -0.60
C TRP A 176 -14.55 -7.91 0.13
N SER A 177 -15.56 -7.39 -0.59
CA SER A 177 -16.67 -6.68 0.06
C SER A 177 -17.37 -7.54 1.13
N LYS A 178 -17.61 -8.83 0.84
CA LYS A 178 -18.16 -9.76 1.84
C LYS A 178 -17.22 -9.94 3.03
N ALA A 179 -15.93 -10.16 2.79
CA ALA A 179 -14.92 -10.32 3.84
C ALA A 179 -14.84 -9.10 4.77
N GLN A 180 -14.96 -7.89 4.23
CA GLN A 180 -15.01 -6.66 5.02
C GLN A 180 -16.25 -6.60 5.93
N THR A 181 -17.41 -7.05 5.42
CA THR A 181 -18.66 -7.04 6.20
C THR A 181 -18.70 -8.09 7.31
N SER A 182 -18.01 -9.22 7.13
CA SER A 182 -17.96 -10.31 8.11
C SER A 182 -16.81 -10.16 9.11
N ALA A 183 -15.78 -9.38 8.79
CA ALA A 183 -14.62 -9.18 9.66
C ALA A 183 -14.93 -8.24 10.84
N HIS A 184 -14.67 -8.72 12.06
CA HIS A 184 -14.67 -7.87 13.24
C HIS A 184 -13.62 -6.75 13.12
N ASN A 185 -13.98 -5.54 13.54
CA ASN A 185 -13.13 -4.34 13.59
C ASN A 185 -12.73 -3.74 12.23
N PHE A 186 -13.36 -4.12 11.11
CA PHE A 186 -13.11 -3.48 9.82
C PHE A 186 -13.56 -2.00 9.77
N SER A 187 -14.39 -1.56 10.71
CA SER A 187 -14.71 -0.14 10.90
C SER A 187 -13.49 0.70 11.31
N ALA A 188 -12.52 0.13 12.03
CA ALA A 188 -11.27 0.81 12.39
C ALA A 188 -10.42 1.07 11.15
N VAL A 189 -10.30 0.06 10.28
CA VAL A 189 -9.65 0.17 8.96
C VAL A 189 -10.28 1.30 8.15
N ARG A 190 -11.60 1.27 7.97
CA ARG A 190 -12.34 2.30 7.22
C ARG A 190 -12.09 3.70 7.78
N ASN A 191 -12.18 3.87 9.09
CA ASN A 191 -12.00 5.19 9.71
C ASN A 191 -10.56 5.69 9.57
N ALA A 192 -9.57 4.80 9.70
CA ALA A 192 -8.16 5.15 9.51
C ALA A 192 -7.90 5.60 8.07
N GLN A 193 -8.32 4.80 7.07
CA GLN A 193 -8.21 5.15 5.65
C GLN A 193 -8.92 6.47 5.30
N LEU A 194 -10.13 6.69 5.81
CA LEU A 194 -10.85 7.96 5.63
C LEU A 194 -10.09 9.15 6.21
N GLY A 195 -9.48 8.97 7.39
CA GLY A 195 -8.62 9.98 8.01
C GLY A 195 -7.40 10.31 7.14
N ARG A 196 -6.73 9.28 6.60
CA ARG A 196 -5.60 9.44 5.69
C ARG A 196 -5.99 10.17 4.41
N ALA A 197 -7.08 9.75 3.76
CA ALA A 197 -7.59 10.37 2.54
C ALA A 197 -7.96 11.84 2.74
N SER A 198 -8.63 12.16 3.86
CA SER A 198 -9.00 13.53 4.22
C SER A 198 -7.76 14.40 4.48
N GLY A 199 -6.77 13.87 5.21
CA GLY A 199 -5.50 14.56 5.46
C GLY A 199 -4.71 14.82 4.18
N PHE A 200 -4.68 13.83 3.27
CA PHE A 200 -4.05 13.97 1.96
C PHE A 200 -4.73 15.06 1.12
N ALA A 201 -6.06 15.03 1.01
CA ALA A 201 -6.82 16.05 0.29
C ALA A 201 -6.61 17.46 0.86
N ALA A 202 -6.58 17.61 2.19
CA ALA A 202 -6.31 18.90 2.83
C ALA A 202 -4.88 19.40 2.55
N ALA A 203 -3.89 18.51 2.58
CA ALA A 203 -2.50 18.86 2.26
C ALA A 203 -2.35 19.30 0.80
N ILE A 204 -3.01 18.61 -0.13
CA ILE A 204 -3.08 18.98 -1.55
C ILE A 204 -3.67 20.37 -1.73
N HIS A 205 -4.83 20.63 -1.13
CA HIS A 205 -5.49 21.93 -1.22
C HIS A 205 -4.60 23.06 -0.66
N SER A 206 -3.93 22.81 0.47
CA SER A 206 -2.95 23.74 1.06
C SER A 206 -1.78 24.02 0.12
N ALA A 207 -1.26 23.01 -0.58
CA ALA A 207 -0.18 23.17 -1.54
C ALA A 207 -0.60 24.00 -2.75
N TRP A 208 -1.81 23.75 -3.29
CA TRP A 208 -2.35 24.48 -4.45
C TRP A 208 -2.57 25.96 -4.15
N THR A 209 -3.20 26.26 -3.02
CA THR A 209 -3.47 27.65 -2.58
C THR A 209 -2.19 28.46 -2.37
N LYS A 210 -1.08 27.82 -1.99
CA LYS A 210 0.25 28.46 -1.86
C LYS A 210 0.96 28.69 -3.20
N SER A 211 0.51 28.05 -4.28
CA SER A 211 1.16 28.07 -5.60
C SER A 211 0.19 28.50 -6.72
N PRO A 212 -0.42 29.70 -6.65
CA PRO A 212 -1.54 30.10 -7.52
C PRO A 212 -1.18 30.22 -9.01
N ARG A 213 0.11 30.20 -9.38
CA ARG A 213 0.59 30.27 -10.77
C ARG A 213 0.85 28.90 -11.41
N ARG A 214 0.66 27.81 -10.67
CA ARG A 214 0.92 26.45 -11.15
C ARG A 214 -0.40 25.68 -11.27
N THR A 215 -0.45 24.73 -12.20
CA THR A 215 -1.59 23.82 -12.27
C THR A 215 -1.59 22.88 -11.08
N PRO A 216 -2.77 22.42 -10.62
CA PRO A 216 -2.91 21.44 -9.54
C PRO A 216 -1.97 20.23 -9.68
N ILE A 217 -1.90 19.64 -10.88
CA ILE A 217 -1.04 18.48 -11.16
C ILE A 217 0.44 18.82 -11.04
N SER A 218 0.87 19.97 -11.55
CA SER A 218 2.27 20.40 -11.42
C SER A 218 2.65 20.62 -9.97
N VAL A 219 1.76 21.20 -9.14
CA VAL A 219 2.05 21.41 -7.71
C VAL A 219 2.23 20.08 -6.98
N LEU A 220 1.46 19.06 -7.34
CA LEU A 220 1.57 17.74 -6.72
C LEU A 220 2.91 17.05 -7.00
N GLN A 221 3.50 17.30 -8.17
CA GLN A 221 4.82 16.75 -8.52
C GLN A 221 5.92 17.28 -7.60
N ASP A 222 5.76 18.47 -7.00
CA ASP A 222 6.73 19.07 -6.07
C ASP A 222 6.26 19.06 -4.60
N CYS A 223 5.16 18.37 -4.30
CA CYS A 223 4.55 18.43 -2.97
C CYS A 223 5.26 17.48 -2.01
N ASN A 224 6.06 18.04 -1.09
CA ASN A 224 6.59 17.28 0.04
C ASN A 224 5.56 17.25 1.18
N PHE A 225 5.01 16.06 1.46
CA PHE A 225 3.99 15.85 2.48
C PHE A 225 4.56 15.66 3.91
N GLU A 226 5.87 15.83 4.11
CA GLU A 226 6.59 15.28 5.27
C GLU A 226 6.28 15.82 6.67
N PRO A 227 5.73 17.03 6.93
CA PRO A 227 5.34 17.38 8.30
C PRO A 227 3.83 17.34 8.58
N ALA A 228 2.95 17.27 7.56
CA ALA A 228 1.52 17.56 7.73
C ALA A 228 0.59 16.35 7.83
N LEU A 229 1.01 15.16 7.37
CA LEU A 229 0.20 13.94 7.55
C LEU A 229 0.54 13.28 8.88
N ARG A 230 -0.20 13.68 9.92
CA ARG A 230 -0.55 12.77 11.02
C ARG A 230 -1.66 11.87 10.51
N LEU A 231 -1.35 10.60 10.29
CA LEU A 231 -2.36 9.61 9.94
C LEU A 231 -3.08 9.23 11.25
N ALA A 232 -4.36 9.61 11.34
CA ALA A 232 -5.20 9.50 12.53
C ALA A 232 -5.50 8.07 12.96
#